data_AF-A0A9C7PQ02-F1
#
_entry.id   AF-A0A9C7PQ02-F1
#
_cell.length_a   1.000
_cell.length_b   1.000
_cell.length_c   1.000
_cell.angle_alpha   90.00
_cell.angle_beta   90.00
_cell.angle_gamma   90.00
#
_symmetry.space_group_name_H-M   'P 1'
#
loop_
_entity.id
_entity.type
_entity.pdbx_description
1 polymer ?
#
loop_
_entity_poly.entity_id
_entity_poly.type
_entity_poly.pdbx_seq_one_letter_code
_entity_poly.pdbx_strand_id
1 'polypeptide(L)' 'MDAPLELEDVGQFAKIARHLTAVGLKAPEIIDFDQEYGLLLLEDFGDDTFTR' A
#
# COMPACT_ATOMS: atom_id res chain seq x y z
N MET A 1 -3.82 -5.46 -3.46
CA MET A 1 -4.71 -5.38 -2.28
C MET A 1 -6.12 -5.12 -2.78
N ASP A 2 -7.09 -5.77 -2.15
CA ASP A 2 -8.53 -5.63 -2.44
C ASP A 2 -9.22 -5.20 -1.14
N ALA A 3 -9.78 -3.99 -1.15
CA ALA A 3 -10.33 -3.35 0.03
C ALA A 3 -11.84 -3.11 -0.15
N PRO A 4 -12.70 -3.66 0.72
CA PRO A 4 -14.12 -3.37 0.69
C PRO A 4 -14.37 -1.87 0.88
N LEU A 5 -14.95 -1.22 -0.13
CA LEU A 5 -15.15 0.24 -0.19
C LEU A 5 -15.88 0.83 1.02
N GLU A 6 -16.78 0.07 1.64
CA GLU A 6 -17.56 0.54 2.80
C GLU A 6 -16.76 0.53 4.11
N LEU A 7 -15.61 -0.14 4.14
CA LEU A 7 -14.84 -0.41 5.35
C LEU A 7 -13.44 0.21 5.29
N GLU A 8 -12.83 0.26 4.10
CA GLU A 8 -11.44 0.65 3.95
C GLU A 8 -11.24 1.60 2.75
N ASP A 9 -10.58 2.73 3.01
CA ASP A 9 -10.16 3.68 1.99
C ASP A 9 -8.70 3.41 1.59
N VAL A 10 -8.53 2.81 0.41
CA VAL A 10 -7.22 2.56 -0.23
C VAL A 10 -6.40 3.83 -0.45
N GLY A 11 -7.04 5.01 -0.51
CA GLY A 11 -6.36 6.30 -0.53
C GLY A 11 -5.56 6.58 0.74
N GLN A 12 -5.99 6.05 1.90
CA GLN A 12 -5.22 6.18 3.15
C GLN A 12 -3.92 5.36 3.09
N PHE A 13 -3.96 4.15 2.52
CA PHE A 13 -2.75 3.36 2.30
C PHE A 13 -1.75 4.14 1.45
N ALA A 14 -2.22 4.70 0.33
CA ALA A 14 -1.38 5.48 -0.57
C ALA A 14 -0.75 6.71 0.10
N LYS A 15 -1.51 7.41 0.93
CA LYS A 15 -1.03 8.56 1.70
C LYS A 15 0.09 8.17 2.66
N ILE A 16 -0.07 7.08 3.40
CA ILE A 16 0.93 6.61 4.37
C ILE A 16 2.18 6.07 3.65
N ALA A 17 2.03 5.26 2.61
CA ALA A 17 3.16 4.74 1.83
C ALA A 17 4.04 5.87 1.26
N ARG A 18 3.41 6.93 0.72
CA ARG A 18 4.11 8.13 0.24
C ARG A 18 4.82 8.89 1.36
N HIS A 19 4.18 9.01 2.53
CA HIS A 19 4.80 9.67 3.67
C HIS A 19 6.05 8.92 4.16
N LEU A 20 5.95 7.60 4.32
CA LEU A 20 7.07 6.75 4.74
C LEU A 20 8.24 6.85 3.76
N THR A 21 7.96 6.74 2.46
CA THR A 21 8.98 6.86 1.41
C THR A 21 9.64 8.24 1.42
N ALA A 22 8.87 9.32 1.62
CA ALA A 22 9.39 10.68 1.68
C ALA A 22 10.35 10.94 2.85
N VAL A 23 10.23 10.17 3.94
CA VAL A 23 11.15 10.25 5.10
C VAL A 23 12.27 9.21 5.05
N GLY A 24 12.44 8.51 3.92
CA GLY A 24 13.50 7.53 3.71
C GLY A 24 13.22 6.14 4.28
N LEU A 25 11.98 5.85 4.68
CA LEU A 25 11.56 4.52 5.08
C LEU A 25 11.08 3.72 3.86
N LYS A 26 11.13 2.39 3.97
CA LYS A 26 10.65 1.46 2.94
C LYS A 26 9.15 1.22 3.14
N ALA A 27 8.37 1.41 2.07
CA ALA A 27 6.98 0.99 1.93
C ALA A 27 6.80 0.37 0.53
N PRO A 28 5.80 -0.52 0.31
CA PRO A 28 5.58 -1.11 -1.00
C PRO A 28 5.32 -0.03 -2.05
N GLU A 29 5.97 -0.15 -3.21
CA GLU A 29 5.64 0.70 -4.35
C GLU A 29 4.18 0.49 -4.77
N ILE A 30 3.49 1.59 -5.12
CA ILE A 30 2.14 1.56 -5.68
C ILE A 30 2.27 1.65 -7.19
N ILE A 31 2.05 0.52 -7.86
CA ILE A 31 2.18 0.39 -9.31
C ILE A 31 0.92 0.93 -10.01
N ASP A 32 -0.26 0.64 -9.44
CA ASP A 32 -1.54 1.11 -9.95
C ASP A 32 -2.58 1.24 -8.83
N PHE A 33 -3.61 2.05 -9.07
CA PHE A 33 -4.61 2.40 -8.08
C PHE A 33 -5.97 2.68 -8.71
N ASP A 34 -7.00 2.02 -8.18
CA ASP A 34 -8.39 2.27 -8.54
C ASP A 34 -9.24 2.46 -7.29
N GLN A 35 -9.51 3.72 -6.95
CA GLN A 35 -10.29 4.07 -5.77
C GLN A 35 -11.75 3.69 -5.90
N GLU A 36 -12.31 3.72 -7.11
CA GLU A 36 -13.72 3.44 -7.34
C GLU A 36 -14.04 1.98 -7.00
N TYR A 37 -13.08 1.10 -7.25
CA TYR A 37 -13.21 -0.33 -6.96
C TYR A 37 -12.47 -0.79 -5.71
N GLY A 38 -11.77 0.10 -5.00
CA GLY A 38 -11.06 -0.26 -3.76
C GLY A 38 -9.82 -1.12 -4.01
N LEU A 39 -9.15 -0.92 -5.15
CA LEU A 39 -8.03 -1.75 -5.59
C LEU A 39 -6.69 -0.99 -5.57
N LEU A 40 -5.64 -1.73 -5.20
CA LEU A 40 -4.25 -1.29 -5.30
C LEU A 40 -3.40 -2.42 -5.88
N LEU A 41 -2.59 -2.10 -6.90
CA LEU A 41 -1.51 -2.97 -7.34
C LEU A 41 -0.21 -2.51 -6.67
N LEU A 42 0.40 -3.41 -5.90
CA LEU A 42 1.54 -3.11 -5.04
C LEU A 42 2.74 -4.00 -5.40
N GLU A 43 3.95 -3.47 -5.16
CA GLU A 43 5.16 -4.28 -5.03
C GLU A 43 4.98 -5.37 -3.96
N ASP A 44 5.54 -6.55 -4.22
CA ASP A 44 5.64 -7.62 -3.25
C ASP A 44 7.00 -7.56 -2.53
N PHE A 45 6.97 -7.49 -1.19
CA PHE A 45 8.16 -7.52 -0.35
C PHE A 45 8.75 -8.93 -0.18
N GLY A 46 8.08 -9.96 -0.67
CA GLY A 46 8.43 -11.35 -0.45
C GLY A 46 8.18 -11.79 1.00
N ASP A 47 8.81 -12.89 1.39
CA ASP A 47 8.49 -13.63 2.63
C ASP A 47 9.52 -13.46 3.77
N ASP A 48 10.59 -12.68 3.54
CA ASP A 48 11.64 -12.49 4.53
C ASP A 48 11.24 -11.42 5.55
N THR A 49 10.93 -11.85 6.77
CA THR A 49 10.62 -10.95 7.90
C THR A 49 11.88 -10.60 8.71
N PHE A 50 11.84 -9.46 9.41
CA PHE A 50 12.96 -8.98 10.25
C PHE A 50 13.22 -9.83 11.51
N THR A 51 12.34 -10.77 11.86
CA THR A 51 12.36 -11.46 13.17
C THR A 51 12.92 -12.89 13.10
N ARG A 52 13.89 -13.15 12.23
CA ARG A 52 14.60 -14.43 12.21
C ARG A 52 15.69 -14.52 13.27
#